data_AF-A0A7Y3FAP9-F1
#
_entry.id   AF-A0A7Y3FAP9-F1
#
_cell.length_a   1.000
_cell.length_b   1.000
_cell.length_c   1.000
_cell.angle_alpha   90.00
_cell.angle_beta   90.00
_cell.angle_gamma   90.00
#
_symmetry.space_group_name_H-M   'P 1'
#
loop_
_entity.id
_entity.type
_entity.pdbx_description
1 polymer ?
#
loop_
_entity_poly.entity_id
_entity_poly.type
_entity_poly.pdbx_seq_one_letter_code
_entity_poly.pdbx_strand_id
1 'polypeptide(L)'
;MDTFLDEIRVFIQRKGNGYRAMSAVCTHLGCTVNPDEKAGEGFRCPCHGSVFDEDGRVLEGPAPAPLPCYAVSLARDGRLVVDRDRTVTADRYLMLDTASTDAEGEPA
;
A
#
# COMPACT_ATOMS: atom_id res chain seq x y z
N MET A 1 -2.05 2.48 -11.22
CA MET A 1 -1.95 1.04 -11.56
C MET A 1 -1.21 0.37 -10.43
N ASP A 2 -1.97 -0.09 -9.45
CA ASP A 2 -1.43 -0.62 -8.21
C ASP A 2 -0.97 -2.06 -8.43
N THR A 3 0.22 -2.40 -7.92
CA THR A 3 0.72 -3.78 -8.01
C THR A 3 0.24 -4.56 -6.81
N PHE A 4 -0.46 -5.67 -7.04
CA PHE A 4 -0.91 -6.56 -5.97
C PHE A 4 0.13 -7.66 -5.73
N LEU A 5 0.65 -7.73 -4.50
CA LEU A 5 1.52 -8.78 -4.01
C LEU A 5 0.65 -9.83 -3.30
N ASP A 6 0.29 -10.88 -4.02
CA ASP A 6 -0.69 -11.89 -3.61
C ASP A 6 -0.24 -12.68 -2.37
N GLU A 7 1.02 -13.11 -2.32
CA GLU A 7 1.61 -13.89 -1.22
C GLU A 7 1.45 -13.21 0.14
N ILE A 8 1.54 -11.88 0.16
CA ILE A 8 1.47 -11.08 1.39
C ILE A 8 0.21 -10.22 1.49
N ARG A 9 -0.67 -10.26 0.47
CA ARG A 9 -1.91 -9.48 0.37
C ARG A 9 -1.69 -7.99 0.61
N VAL A 10 -0.82 -7.39 -0.21
CA VAL A 10 -0.46 -5.98 -0.16
C VAL A 10 -0.60 -5.36 -1.54
N PHE A 11 -1.22 -4.18 -1.61
CA PHE A 11 -1.16 -3.31 -2.78
C PHE A 11 0.02 -2.34 -2.66
N ILE A 12 0.83 -2.26 -3.71
CA ILE A 12 1.81 -1.19 -3.90
C ILE A 12 1.17 -0.13 -4.77
N GLN A 13 0.93 1.05 -4.18
CA GLN A 13 0.31 2.18 -4.83
C GLN A 13 1.36 3.22 -5.21
N ARG A 14 1.25 3.78 -6.40
CA ARG A 14 2.18 4.79 -6.93
C ARG A 14 1.47 6.11 -7.20
N LYS A 15 1.93 7.19 -6.56
CA LYS A 15 1.52 8.58 -6.87
C LYS A 15 2.77 9.39 -7.21
N GLY A 16 2.93 9.74 -8.49
CA GLY A 16 4.17 10.39 -8.97
C GLY A 16 5.39 9.48 -8.78
N ASN A 17 6.44 9.99 -8.12
CA ASN A 17 7.61 9.23 -7.67
C ASN A 17 7.45 8.63 -6.25
N GLY A 18 6.25 8.73 -5.67
CA GLY A 18 5.93 8.19 -4.35
C GLY A 18 5.38 6.77 -4.41
N TYR A 19 5.80 5.93 -3.46
CA TYR A 19 5.30 4.57 -3.26
C TYR A 19 4.70 4.39 -1.87
N ARG A 20 3.57 3.70 -1.78
CA ARG A 20 2.90 3.31 -0.53
C ARG A 20 2.53 1.84 -0.59
N ALA A 21 2.60 1.16 0.55
CA ALA A 21 2.15 -0.22 0.70
C ALA A 21 0.88 -0.24 1.57
N MET A 22 -0.22 -0.74 1.04
CA MET A 22 -1.50 -0.84 1.74
C MET A 22 -1.95 -2.29 1.80
N SER A 23 -2.49 -2.72 2.94
CA SER A 23 -3.01 -4.07 3.06
C SER A 23 -4.24 -4.28 2.18
N ALA A 24 -4.30 -5.42 1.51
CA ALA A 24 -5.50 -5.90 0.83
C ALA A 24 -6.41 -6.71 1.77
N VAL A 25 -6.10 -6.78 3.07
CA VAL A 25 -6.83 -7.59 4.04
C VAL A 25 -7.96 -6.75 4.64
N CYS A 26 -9.20 -7.13 4.34
CA CYS A 26 -10.39 -6.50 4.89
C CYS A 26 -10.36 -6.58 6.43
N THR A 27 -10.48 -5.43 7.08
CA THR A 27 -10.47 -5.29 8.55
C THR A 27 -11.70 -5.85 9.25
N HIS A 28 -12.71 -6.32 8.50
CA HIS A 28 -13.84 -7.04 9.07
C HIS A 28 -13.43 -8.43 9.57
N LEU A 29 -13.10 -9.35 8.65
CA LEU A 29 -12.82 -10.76 8.96
C LEU A 29 -11.65 -11.34 8.13
N GLY A 30 -10.85 -10.48 7.49
CA GLY A 30 -9.59 -10.89 6.88
C GLY A 30 -9.65 -11.39 5.42
N CYS A 31 -10.79 -11.27 4.74
CA CYS A 31 -10.87 -11.54 3.30
C CYS A 31 -9.99 -10.56 2.50
N THR A 32 -9.45 -11.01 1.36
CA THR A 32 -8.79 -10.10 0.42
C THR A 32 -9.84 -9.21 -0.26
N VAL A 33 -9.60 -7.90 -0.29
CA VAL A 33 -10.44 -6.94 -1.02
C VAL A 33 -10.02 -6.87 -2.49
N ASN A 34 -10.98 -6.56 -3.36
CA ASN A 34 -10.74 -6.39 -4.80
C ASN A 34 -10.86 -4.91 -5.17
N PRO A 35 -10.16 -4.44 -6.21
CA PRO A 35 -10.41 -3.12 -6.78
C PRO A 35 -11.89 -2.94 -7.17
N ASP A 36 -12.46 -1.76 -6.90
CA ASP A 36 -13.83 -1.39 -7.24
C ASP A 36 -13.84 0.01 -7.89
N GLU A 37 -13.95 0.05 -9.23
CA GLU A 37 -13.98 1.30 -10.00
C GLU A 37 -15.16 2.21 -9.62
N LYS A 38 -16.26 1.63 -9.11
CA LYS A 38 -17.43 2.41 -8.65
C LYS A 38 -17.16 3.16 -7.34
N ALA A 39 -16.10 2.78 -6.62
CA ALA A 39 -15.64 3.44 -5.40
C ALA A 39 -14.51 4.45 -5.68
N GLY A 40 -14.43 5.00 -6.91
CA GLY A 40 -13.42 6.00 -7.27
C GLY A 40 -12.00 5.44 -7.22
N GLU A 41 -11.78 4.27 -7.85
CA GLU A 41 -10.53 3.49 -7.76
C GLU A 41 -10.26 2.93 -6.34
N GLY A 42 -11.30 2.77 -5.52
CA GLY A 42 -11.26 2.15 -4.21
C GLY A 42 -11.34 0.62 -4.23
N PHE A 43 -11.82 0.02 -3.13
CA PHE A 43 -11.83 -1.42 -2.93
C PHE A 43 -13.15 -1.94 -2.38
N ARG A 44 -13.52 -3.16 -2.74
CA ARG A 44 -14.67 -3.87 -2.19
C ARG A 44 -14.28 -5.24 -1.68
N CYS A 45 -14.74 -5.57 -0.47
CA CYS A 45 -14.65 -6.90 0.09
C CYS A 45 -15.78 -7.79 -0.47
N PRO A 46 -15.47 -8.88 -1.19
CA PRO A 46 -16.49 -9.75 -1.79
C PRO A 46 -17.25 -10.59 -0.76
N CYS A 47 -16.76 -10.72 0.47
CA CYS A 47 -17.34 -11.58 1.49
C CYS A 47 -18.61 -10.99 2.11
N HIS A 48 -18.57 -9.70 2.50
CA HIS A 48 -19.65 -9.04 3.23
C HIS A 48 -19.92 -7.60 2.76
N GLY A 49 -19.32 -7.21 1.63
CA GLY A 49 -19.67 -5.97 0.95
C GLY A 49 -18.98 -4.69 1.42
N SER A 50 -18.08 -4.73 2.42
CA SER A 50 -17.37 -3.52 2.87
C SER A 50 -16.68 -2.81 1.71
N VAL A 51 -16.83 -1.49 1.66
CA VAL A 51 -16.26 -0.63 0.62
C VAL A 51 -15.25 0.30 1.26
N PHE A 52 -14.13 0.47 0.57
CA PHE A 52 -13.03 1.35 0.96
C PHE A 52 -12.73 2.32 -0.19
N ASP A 53 -12.30 3.54 0.12
CA ASP A 53 -11.79 4.50 -0.88
C ASP A 53 -10.36 4.11 -1.37
N GLU A 54 -9.78 4.89 -2.29
CA GLU A 54 -8.43 4.68 -2.82
C GLU A 54 -7.30 4.71 -1.76
N ASP A 55 -7.56 5.37 -0.62
CA ASP A 55 -6.66 5.46 0.54
C ASP A 55 -6.98 4.40 1.61
N GLY A 56 -7.94 3.51 1.34
CA GLY A 56 -8.34 2.42 2.22
C GLY A 56 -9.28 2.84 3.35
N ARG A 57 -9.82 4.07 3.37
CA ARG A 57 -10.82 4.49 4.38
C ARG A 57 -12.15 3.80 4.13
N VAL A 58 -12.85 3.43 5.20
CA VAL A 58 -14.17 2.78 5.09
C VAL A 58 -15.20 3.77 4.54
N LEU A 59 -15.80 3.42 3.41
CA LEU A 59 -16.97 4.08 2.83
C LEU A 59 -18.27 3.35 3.22
N GLU A 60 -18.22 2.02 3.31
CA GLU A 60 -19.37 1.17 3.65
C GLU A 60 -18.93 0.00 4.53
N GLY A 61 -19.69 -0.27 5.61
CA GLY A 61 -19.42 -1.35 6.56
C GLY A 61 -19.67 -2.75 5.98
N PRO A 62 -19.46 -3.84 6.75
CA PRO A 62 -19.25 -3.89 8.20
C PRO A 62 -17.81 -3.69 8.71
N ALA A 63 -16.82 -3.44 7.85
CA ALA A 63 -15.44 -3.17 8.28
C ALA A 63 -15.39 -2.01 9.30
N PRO A 64 -14.77 -2.21 10.49
CA PRO A 64 -14.77 -1.20 11.55
C PRO A 64 -13.64 -0.17 11.42
N ALA A 65 -12.67 -0.40 10.54
CA ALA A 65 -11.45 0.39 10.43
C ALA A 65 -10.90 0.44 9.00
N PRO A 66 -10.11 1.47 8.64
CA PRO A 66 -9.42 1.55 7.34
C PRO A 66 -8.46 0.38 7.10
N LEU A 67 -8.16 0.11 5.83
CA LEU A 67 -7.07 -0.79 5.44
C LEU A 67 -5.73 -0.21 5.94
N PRO A 68 -4.91 -0.96 6.69
CA PRO A 68 -3.66 -0.44 7.21
C PRO A 68 -2.63 -0.22 6.10
N CYS A 69 -1.87 0.86 6.21
CA CYS A 69 -0.68 1.10 5.39
C CYS A 69 0.59 0.73 6.17
N TYR A 70 1.59 0.22 5.45
CA TYR A 70 2.85 -0.27 6.02
C TYR A 70 4.01 0.64 5.62
N ALA A 71 5.02 0.74 6.48
CA ALA A 71 6.21 1.51 6.16
C ALA A 71 6.93 0.92 4.93
N VAL A 72 7.38 1.79 4.03
CA VAL A 72 8.12 1.41 2.82
C VAL A 72 9.50 2.09 2.85
N SER A 73 10.54 1.34 2.48
CA SER A 73 11.90 1.83 2.30
C SER A 73 12.53 1.28 1.02
N LEU A 74 13.61 1.90 0.55
CA LEU A 74 14.39 1.40 -0.59
C LEU A 74 15.64 0.67 -0.07
N ALA A 75 15.83 -0.58 -0.47
CA ALA A 75 17.07 -1.32 -0.24
C ALA A 75 18.17 -0.86 -1.20
N ARG A 76 19.44 -1.12 -0.84
CA ARG A 76 20.62 -0.71 -1.64
C ARG A 76 20.63 -1.28 -3.07
N ASP A 77 19.99 -2.42 -3.27
CA ASP A 77 19.88 -3.10 -4.57
C ASP A 77 18.68 -2.59 -5.40
N GLY A 78 18.02 -1.53 -4.96
CA GLY A 78 16.89 -0.91 -5.66
C GLY A 78 15.54 -1.58 -5.43
N ARG A 79 15.46 -2.57 -4.53
CA ARG A 79 14.17 -3.20 -4.18
C ARG A 79 13.40 -2.38 -3.15
N LEU A 80 12.09 -2.30 -3.32
CA LEU A 80 11.21 -1.80 -2.26
C LEU A 80 11.10 -2.85 -1.14
N VAL A 81 11.21 -2.39 0.10
CA VAL A 81 11.02 -3.19 1.31
C VAL A 81 9.76 -2.69 2.00
N VAL A 82 8.86 -3.61 2.33
CA VAL A 82 7.62 -3.33 3.06
C VAL A 82 7.74 -3.92 4.47
N ASP A 83 7.75 -3.05 5.48
CA ASP A 83 7.75 -3.44 6.89
C ASP A 83 6.31 -3.59 7.39
N ARG A 84 5.84 -4.84 7.47
CA ARG A 84 4.47 -5.18 7.84
C ARG A 84 4.19 -5.07 9.34
N ASP A 85 5.22 -4.95 10.17
CA ASP A 85 5.08 -4.78 11.63
C ASP A 85 4.97 -3.30 12.01
N ARG A 86 5.20 -2.39 11.05
CA ARG A 86 5.11 -0.95 11.24
C ARG A 86 4.02 -0.32 10.40
N THR A 87 2.85 -0.13 11.01
CA THR A 87 1.76 0.65 10.41
C THR A 87 2.09 2.15 10.35
N VAL A 88 1.74 2.80 9.25
CA VAL A 88 1.87 4.24 9.02
C VAL A 88 0.54 4.82 8.57
N THR A 89 0.43 6.16 8.57
CA THR A 89 -0.76 6.86 8.07
C THR A 89 -0.90 6.68 6.56
N ALA A 90 -2.14 6.74 6.05
CA ALA A 90 -2.40 6.55 4.62
C ALA A 90 -1.67 7.59 3.75
N ASP A 91 -1.49 8.82 4.20
CA ASP A 91 -0.76 9.86 3.46
C ASP A 91 0.77 9.66 3.39
N ARG A 92 1.32 8.63 4.05
CA ARG A 92 2.75 8.34 4.03
C ARG A 92 3.17 7.61 2.75
N TYR A 93 3.83 8.34 1.86
CA TYR A 93 4.56 7.79 0.71
C TYR A 93 6.08 7.83 0.93
N LEU A 94 6.78 6.79 0.47
CA LEU A 94 8.21 6.85 0.20
C LEU A 94 8.40 7.59 -1.13
N MET A 95 8.93 8.81 -1.06
CA MET A 95 9.29 9.57 -2.24
C MET A 95 10.67 9.12 -2.71
N LEU A 96 10.78 8.67 -3.96
CA LEU A 96 12.07 8.39 -4.58
C LEU A 96 12.55 9.62 -5.33
N ASP A 97 13.60 10.25 -4.82
CA ASP A 97 14.24 11.35 -5.53
C ASP A 97 15.02 10.78 -6.72
N THR A 98 14.73 11.26 -7.93
CA THR A 98 15.44 10.84 -9.14
C THR A 98 16.86 11.42 -9.25
N ALA A 99 17.39 12.00 -8.17
CA ALA A 99 18.65 12.72 -8.12
C ALA A 99 19.53 12.24 -6.95
N SER A 100 19.97 10.98 -7.01
CA SER A 100 21.12 10.51 -6.23
C SER A 100 21.60 9.19 -6.84
N THR A 101 22.42 9.31 -7.88
CA THR A 101 23.41 8.27 -8.17
C THR A 101 24.52 8.53 -7.16
N ASP A 102 24.50 7.83 -6.02
CA ASP A 102 25.62 7.87 -5.10
C ASP A 102 26.72 6.99 -5.69
N ALA A 103 27.55 7.63 -6.51
CA ALA A 103 28.92 7.23 -6.72
C ALA A 103 29.68 7.47 -5.39
N GLU A 104 29.70 6.46 -4.54
CA GLU A 104 30.75 6.28 -3.53
C GLU A 104 31.45 4.98 -3.95
N GLY A 105 32.62 4.99 -4.60
CA GLY A 105 33.80 5.75 -4.19
C GLY A 105 34.43 5.09 -2.97
N GLU A 106 34.65 3.77 -3.00
CA GLU A 106 35.40 3.05 -1.95
C GLU A 106 36.89 3.43 -2.06
N PRO A 107 37.50 4.10 -1.05
CA PRO A 107 38.91 4.43 -1.11
C PRO A 107 39.79 3.33 -0.49
N ALA A 108 40.80 2.95 -1.29
CA ALA A 108 42.08 2.29 -0.98
C ALA A 108 42.06 0.85 -0.42
#